data_AF-A0A7C3CVZ9-F1
#
_entry.id   AF-A0A7C3CVZ9-F1
#
_cell.length_a   1.000
_cell.length_b   1.000
_cell.length_c   1.000
_cell.angle_alpha   90.00
_cell.angle_beta   90.00
_cell.angle_gamma   90.00
#
_symmetry.space_group_name_H-M   'P 1'
#
loop_
_entity.id
_entity.type
_entity.pdbx_description
1 polymer ?
#
loop_
_entity_poly.entity_id
_entity_poly.type
_entity_poly.pdbx_seq_one_letter_code
_entity_poly.pdbx_strand_id
1 'polypeptide(L)'
;MAGGAAAAQYQGIESPDTTISFPLAKINHFNKTTTFYIQNAGSAATTTGTATFKMRNGDTHTYTLPSIGKGQMILFTAQDAGADPNNSVNDAKIGSLVVTADQPLAGVVLEHYTTEDPATILQGARGFTSADYDTTWYAPVTKNNRYGRFTGIQVQNVSGGSIDITVTYKGTAGACAGNTYTDSASSVADGTSHTFLGTAVLPEDCTAAATIVGTGNIVAIVNESFLKDHIPADGQQATTYDAFPAKAATKTLSVPLYKENRFNKTTGLQVQNVGSNDAHVTLSFVCGSTTYTTQQQTISPGTSANYTRVSQNTSLWSGTVMPEDVNCAVTVTSADENIVGMANESVYPFSGAPIKQDKSNYEAFNLP
;
A
#
# COMPACT_ATOMS: atom_id res chain seq x y z
N MET A 1 -26.09 -12.71 -11.45
CA MET A 1 -25.43 -11.48 -11.93
C MET A 1 -24.02 -11.86 -12.32
N ALA A 2 -23.55 -11.50 -13.52
CA ALA A 2 -22.12 -11.53 -13.83
C ALA A 2 -21.50 -10.38 -13.00
N GLY A 3 -21.23 -10.68 -11.73
CA GLY A 3 -20.86 -9.72 -10.70
C GLY A 3 -19.40 -9.30 -10.81
N GLY A 4 -19.12 -8.04 -10.47
CA GLY A 4 -17.77 -7.52 -10.37
C GLY A 4 -16.94 -8.32 -9.36
N ALA A 5 -15.68 -8.60 -9.71
CA ALA A 5 -14.75 -9.36 -8.87
C ALA A 5 -13.97 -8.47 -7.88
N ALA A 6 -14.32 -7.17 -7.83
CA ALA A 6 -13.58 -6.15 -7.12
C ALA A 6 -13.45 -6.46 -5.63
N ALA A 7 -12.21 -6.42 -5.13
CA ALA A 7 -11.92 -6.66 -3.72
C ALA A 7 -10.82 -5.72 -3.23
N ALA A 8 -11.09 -5.02 -2.13
CA ALA A 8 -10.09 -4.24 -1.42
C ALA A 8 -9.69 -4.94 -0.12
N GLN A 9 -8.43 -4.76 0.26
CA GLN A 9 -7.86 -5.19 1.53
C GLN A 9 -7.17 -3.99 2.16
N TYR A 10 -7.23 -3.91 3.48
CA TYR A 10 -6.60 -2.89 4.30
C TYR A 10 -6.35 -3.46 5.69
N GLN A 11 -5.40 -2.88 6.44
CA GLN A 11 -5.19 -3.25 7.83
C GLN A 11 -6.29 -2.69 8.74
N GLY A 12 -6.53 -3.40 9.84
CA GLY A 12 -7.33 -2.89 10.96
C GLY A 12 -6.69 -1.65 11.60
N ILE A 13 -7.49 -0.89 12.34
CA ILE A 13 -7.04 0.33 13.02
C ILE A 13 -7.09 0.06 14.53
N GLU A 14 -5.93 -0.21 15.11
CA GLU A 14 -5.81 -0.59 16.53
C GLU A 14 -5.69 0.61 17.48
N SER A 15 -5.43 1.81 16.94
CA SER A 15 -5.23 3.05 17.71
C SER A 15 -6.00 4.20 17.08
N PRO A 16 -7.34 4.28 17.30
CA PRO A 16 -8.16 5.38 16.80
C PRO A 16 -7.76 6.71 17.44
N ASP A 17 -7.99 7.80 16.74
CA ASP A 17 -7.55 9.13 17.15
C ASP A 17 -8.58 10.20 16.72
N THR A 18 -8.59 11.32 17.43
CA THR A 18 -9.41 12.51 17.11
C THR A 18 -9.04 13.14 15.78
N THR A 19 -7.83 12.88 15.27
CA THR A 19 -7.40 13.27 13.92
C THR A 19 -6.94 12.04 13.15
N ILE A 20 -7.51 11.82 11.97
CA ILE A 20 -7.10 10.76 11.05
C ILE A 20 -6.81 11.34 9.66
N SER A 21 -5.80 10.79 8.98
CA SER A 21 -5.26 11.30 7.73
C SER A 21 -5.33 10.25 6.63
N PHE A 22 -5.68 10.67 5.42
CA PHE A 22 -5.73 9.82 4.23
C PHE A 22 -4.88 10.46 3.12
N PRO A 23 -3.78 9.82 2.69
CA PRO A 23 -2.86 10.41 1.72
C PRO A 23 -3.43 10.61 0.31
N LEU A 24 -4.58 10.00 0.03
CA LEU A 24 -5.23 10.07 -1.26
C LEU A 24 -6.72 10.35 -1.15
N ALA A 25 -7.15 11.39 -1.85
CA ALA A 25 -8.53 11.67 -2.20
C ALA A 25 -8.62 11.90 -3.71
N LYS A 26 -9.66 11.36 -4.36
CA LYS A 26 -9.93 11.54 -5.79
C LYS A 26 -11.37 11.93 -6.03
N ILE A 27 -11.55 12.83 -7.00
CA ILE A 27 -12.83 13.39 -7.43
C ILE A 27 -12.95 13.16 -8.93
N ASN A 28 -13.44 11.99 -9.34
CA ASN A 28 -13.49 11.61 -10.75
C ASN A 28 -12.14 11.80 -11.49
N HIS A 29 -11.01 11.62 -10.78
CA HIS A 29 -9.68 11.78 -11.34
C HIS A 29 -9.31 10.53 -12.13
N PHE A 30 -9.15 10.66 -13.45
CA PHE A 30 -9.08 9.54 -14.38
C PHE A 30 -10.21 8.52 -14.18
N ASN A 31 -11.43 9.03 -14.06
CA ASN A 31 -12.66 8.27 -13.83
C ASN A 31 -12.74 7.55 -12.48
N LYS A 32 -11.84 7.84 -11.54
CA LYS A 32 -11.85 7.23 -10.20
C LYS A 32 -12.23 8.21 -9.10
N THR A 33 -12.96 7.70 -8.12
CA THR A 33 -13.42 8.43 -6.94
C THR A 33 -13.06 7.66 -5.68
N THR A 34 -12.76 8.40 -4.61
CA THR A 34 -12.57 7.85 -3.26
C THR A 34 -13.80 8.07 -2.40
N THR A 35 -14.31 7.00 -1.80
CA THR A 35 -15.37 7.03 -0.79
C THR A 35 -14.78 6.73 0.58
N PHE A 36 -15.04 7.59 1.55
CA PHE A 36 -14.50 7.51 2.91
C PHE A 36 -15.55 6.98 3.87
N TYR A 37 -15.15 6.00 4.67
CA TYR A 37 -15.97 5.33 5.67
C TYR A 37 -15.40 5.68 7.03
N ILE A 38 -16.06 6.55 7.78
CA ILE A 38 -15.54 7.07 9.06
C ILE A 38 -16.43 6.60 10.21
N GLN A 39 -15.85 5.80 11.10
CA GLN A 39 -16.49 5.27 12.29
C GLN A 39 -16.07 6.05 13.53
N ASN A 40 -17.04 6.35 14.40
CA ASN A 40 -16.76 6.82 15.75
C ASN A 40 -16.36 5.62 16.64
N ALA A 41 -15.07 5.57 16.98
CA ALA A 41 -14.47 4.56 17.85
C ALA A 41 -14.38 5.02 19.32
N GLY A 42 -14.94 6.20 19.64
CA GLY A 42 -14.97 6.79 20.97
C GLY A 42 -16.03 6.22 21.91
N SER A 43 -16.23 6.92 23.02
CA SER A 43 -17.17 6.52 24.10
C SER A 43 -18.49 7.27 24.07
N ALA A 44 -18.58 8.39 23.36
CA ALA A 44 -19.77 9.22 23.20
C ALA A 44 -20.04 9.52 21.72
N ALA A 45 -21.17 10.15 21.41
CA ALA A 45 -21.42 10.65 20.06
C ALA A 45 -20.45 11.80 19.72
N THR A 46 -20.06 11.93 18.45
CA THR A 46 -19.35 13.13 18.00
C THR A 46 -20.32 14.31 18.04
N THR A 47 -19.91 15.44 18.59
CA THR A 47 -20.71 16.68 18.57
C THR A 47 -20.10 17.75 17.68
N THR A 48 -18.80 17.63 17.40
CA THR A 48 -18.05 18.49 16.50
C THR A 48 -17.08 17.65 15.66
N GLY A 49 -16.93 18.01 14.39
CA GLY A 49 -15.94 17.39 13.52
C GLY A 49 -16.05 17.86 12.08
N THR A 50 -14.93 17.82 11.37
CA THR A 50 -14.82 18.20 9.96
C THR A 50 -13.92 17.24 9.20
N ALA A 51 -14.28 17.02 7.94
CA ALA A 51 -13.44 16.36 6.95
C ALA A 51 -12.99 17.40 5.92
N THR A 52 -11.69 17.67 5.86
CA THR A 52 -11.10 18.71 5.02
C THR A 52 -10.25 18.07 3.92
N PHE A 53 -10.76 18.12 2.70
CA PHE A 53 -10.07 17.72 1.49
C PHE A 53 -9.09 18.81 1.09
N LYS A 54 -7.82 18.44 0.90
CA LYS A 54 -6.74 19.34 0.47
C LYS A 54 -6.25 18.91 -0.91
N MET A 55 -6.63 19.66 -1.94
CA MET A 55 -6.39 19.33 -3.35
C MET A 55 -5.03 19.83 -3.83
N ARG A 56 -4.46 19.19 -4.85
CA ARG A 56 -3.11 19.51 -5.33
C ARG A 56 -3.01 20.90 -5.95
N ASN A 57 -4.09 21.43 -6.52
CA ASN A 57 -4.14 22.80 -7.01
C ASN A 57 -4.24 23.87 -5.90
N GLY A 58 -4.31 23.46 -4.63
CA GLY A 58 -4.47 24.35 -3.48
C GLY A 58 -5.90 24.53 -3.00
N ASP A 59 -6.90 24.02 -3.73
CA ASP A 59 -8.30 24.09 -3.29
C ASP A 59 -8.52 23.27 -2.01
N THR A 60 -9.45 23.75 -1.20
CA THR A 60 -9.87 23.07 0.03
C THR A 60 -11.38 22.94 0.05
N HIS A 61 -11.87 21.72 0.29
CA HIS A 61 -13.30 21.44 0.45
C HIS A 61 -13.54 20.87 1.84
N THR A 62 -14.51 21.42 2.58
CA THR A 62 -14.79 20.99 3.95
C THR A 62 -16.20 20.43 4.06
N TYR A 63 -16.29 19.19 4.52
CA TYR A 63 -17.52 18.53 4.91
C TYR A 63 -17.67 18.60 6.44
N THR A 64 -18.78 19.14 6.92
CA THR A 64 -19.10 19.13 8.35
C THR A 64 -19.66 17.76 8.72
N LEU A 65 -19.04 17.07 9.68
CA LEU A 65 -19.52 15.76 10.08
C LEU A 65 -20.87 15.91 10.80
N PRO A 66 -21.88 15.08 10.48
CA PRO A 66 -23.05 14.95 11.35
C PRO A 66 -22.63 14.33 12.70
N SER A 67 -23.53 14.35 13.69
CA SER A 67 -23.33 13.59 14.93
C SER A 67 -23.27 12.09 14.60
N ILE A 68 -22.15 11.45 14.91
CA ILE A 68 -21.92 10.02 14.72
C ILE A 68 -22.01 9.37 16.10
N GLY A 69 -23.04 8.56 16.35
CA GLY A 69 -23.14 7.83 17.61
C GLY A 69 -22.00 6.82 17.79
N LYS A 70 -21.76 6.38 19.03
CA LYS A 70 -20.73 5.38 19.34
C LYS A 70 -20.86 4.14 18.45
N GLY A 71 -19.78 3.74 17.78
CA GLY A 71 -19.73 2.59 16.88
C GLY A 71 -20.48 2.77 15.56
N GLN A 72 -21.18 3.89 15.37
CA GLN A 72 -21.80 4.24 14.09
C GLN A 72 -20.75 4.78 13.12
N MET A 73 -21.10 4.77 11.84
CA MET A 73 -20.24 5.16 10.75
C MET A 73 -21.00 6.04 9.77
N ILE A 74 -20.28 6.94 9.11
CA ILE A 74 -20.76 7.75 7.99
C ILE A 74 -19.93 7.43 6.75
N LEU A 75 -20.54 7.70 5.59
CA LEU A 75 -19.88 7.61 4.30
C LEU A 75 -19.99 8.96 3.61
N PHE A 76 -18.90 9.42 3.01
CA PHE A 76 -18.89 10.64 2.20
C PHE A 76 -17.76 10.61 1.17
N THR A 77 -17.87 11.51 0.21
CA THR A 77 -16.90 11.79 -0.84
C THR A 77 -16.54 13.27 -0.81
N ALA A 78 -15.57 13.68 -1.62
CA ALA A 78 -15.27 15.10 -1.79
C ALA A 78 -16.44 15.88 -2.45
N GLN A 79 -17.32 15.20 -3.20
CA GLN A 79 -18.49 15.84 -3.82
C GLN A 79 -19.50 16.29 -2.74
N ASP A 80 -19.65 15.52 -1.66
CA ASP A 80 -20.47 15.90 -0.51
C ASP A 80 -19.91 17.15 0.22
N ALA A 81 -18.62 17.43 0.06
CA ALA A 81 -17.95 18.65 0.50
C ALA A 81 -18.05 19.82 -0.50
N GLY A 82 -18.81 19.66 -1.59
CA GLY A 82 -19.02 20.68 -2.62
C GLY A 82 -17.95 20.72 -3.71
N ALA A 83 -17.08 19.72 -3.83
CA ALA A 83 -16.09 19.67 -4.90
C ALA A 83 -16.70 19.26 -6.25
N ASP A 84 -16.25 19.90 -7.34
CA ASP A 84 -16.78 19.65 -8.69
C ASP A 84 -16.09 18.44 -9.38
N PRO A 85 -16.79 17.32 -9.63
CA PRO A 85 -16.23 16.16 -10.33
C PRO A 85 -15.98 16.41 -11.83
N ASN A 86 -16.52 17.49 -12.40
CA ASN A 86 -16.34 17.87 -13.80
C ASN A 86 -15.25 18.93 -14.00
N ASN A 87 -14.52 19.29 -12.94
CA ASN A 87 -13.44 20.26 -13.04
C ASN A 87 -12.41 19.81 -14.10
N SER A 88 -12.11 20.71 -15.04
CA SER A 88 -11.18 20.44 -16.14
C SER A 88 -9.72 20.39 -15.67
N VAL A 89 -9.41 20.96 -14.51
CA VAL A 89 -8.07 20.93 -13.90
C VAL A 89 -7.89 19.61 -13.14
N ASN A 90 -6.99 18.75 -13.62
CA ASN A 90 -6.76 17.44 -12.97
C ASN A 90 -6.23 17.57 -11.54
N ASP A 91 -5.41 18.58 -11.25
CA ASP A 91 -4.89 18.81 -9.90
C ASP A 91 -5.95 19.29 -8.90
N ALA A 92 -7.11 19.76 -9.39
CA ALA A 92 -8.29 20.04 -8.56
C ALA A 92 -9.05 18.77 -8.17
N LYS A 93 -8.72 17.62 -8.76
CA LYS A 93 -9.44 16.34 -8.62
C LYS A 93 -8.64 15.28 -7.86
N ILE A 94 -7.42 15.58 -7.44
CA ILE A 94 -6.59 14.68 -6.64
C ILE A 94 -5.93 15.43 -5.48
N GLY A 95 -5.86 14.79 -4.32
CA GLY A 95 -5.31 15.40 -3.12
C GLY A 95 -5.28 14.42 -1.96
N SER A 96 -5.57 14.94 -0.77
CA SER A 96 -5.60 14.20 0.49
C SER A 96 -6.80 14.61 1.33
N LEU A 97 -7.04 13.89 2.41
CA LEU A 97 -8.07 14.20 3.39
C LEU A 97 -7.48 14.22 4.80
N VAL A 98 -7.92 15.18 5.61
CA VAL A 98 -7.74 15.18 7.07
C VAL A 98 -9.12 15.22 7.71
N VAL A 99 -9.41 14.30 8.62
CA VAL A 99 -10.66 14.27 9.38
C VAL A 99 -10.35 14.53 10.85
N THR A 100 -11.08 15.46 11.46
CA THR A 100 -10.97 15.79 12.88
C THR A 100 -12.33 15.69 13.56
N ALA A 101 -12.37 15.24 14.81
CA ALA A 101 -13.56 15.24 15.64
C ALA A 101 -13.23 15.32 17.13
N ASP A 102 -14.25 15.53 17.96
CA ASP A 102 -14.16 15.52 19.42
C ASP A 102 -14.17 14.11 20.05
N GLN A 103 -14.27 13.06 19.25
CA GLN A 103 -14.14 11.66 19.66
C GLN A 103 -13.13 10.93 18.78
N PRO A 104 -12.46 9.88 19.28
CA PRO A 104 -11.60 9.02 18.48
C PRO A 104 -12.33 8.43 17.27
N LEU A 105 -11.69 8.51 16.10
CA LEU A 105 -12.17 8.01 14.83
C LEU A 105 -11.28 6.88 14.32
N ALA A 106 -11.91 5.96 13.63
CA ALA A 106 -11.27 5.01 12.73
C ALA A 106 -11.93 5.16 11.35
N GLY A 107 -11.19 4.99 10.27
CA GLY A 107 -11.81 5.05 8.96
C GLY A 107 -11.01 4.41 7.86
N VAL A 108 -11.67 4.11 6.76
CA VAL A 108 -11.07 3.49 5.57
C VAL A 108 -11.50 4.27 4.33
N VAL A 109 -10.65 4.25 3.31
CA VAL A 109 -10.94 4.82 2.00
C VAL A 109 -11.00 3.71 0.97
N LEU A 110 -12.03 3.76 0.13
CA LEU A 110 -12.16 2.89 -1.03
C LEU A 110 -12.07 3.72 -2.31
N GLU A 111 -11.13 3.38 -3.19
CA GLU A 111 -11.00 3.92 -4.54
C GLU A 111 -11.66 2.97 -5.55
N HIS A 112 -12.58 3.52 -6.35
CA HIS A 112 -13.34 2.78 -7.36
C HIS A 112 -13.59 3.65 -8.59
N TYR A 113 -14.06 3.06 -9.68
CA TYR A 113 -14.56 3.84 -10.82
C TYR A 113 -15.81 4.63 -10.43
N THR A 114 -15.93 5.84 -10.97
CA THR A 114 -16.95 6.82 -10.57
C THR A 114 -18.36 6.41 -11.01
N THR A 115 -18.50 5.78 -12.17
CA THR A 115 -19.80 5.45 -12.78
C THR A 115 -19.94 3.98 -13.15
N GLU A 116 -19.34 3.07 -12.39
CA GLU A 116 -19.35 1.63 -12.68
C GLU A 116 -20.27 0.86 -11.72
N ASP A 117 -21.13 -0.02 -12.25
CA ASP A 117 -22.02 -0.90 -11.49
C ASP A 117 -22.20 -2.26 -12.21
N PRO A 118 -21.79 -3.40 -11.63
CA PRO A 118 -21.02 -3.53 -10.38
C PRO A 118 -19.54 -3.13 -10.57
N ALA A 119 -18.89 -2.64 -9.51
CA ALA A 119 -17.46 -2.29 -9.55
C ALA A 119 -16.58 -3.48 -9.98
N THR A 120 -15.68 -3.26 -10.93
CA THR A 120 -14.72 -4.27 -11.41
C THR A 120 -13.36 -4.17 -10.73
N ILE A 121 -13.08 -3.03 -10.09
CA ILE A 121 -11.85 -2.75 -9.34
C ILE A 121 -12.19 -2.00 -8.07
N LEU A 122 -11.56 -2.39 -6.98
CA LEU A 122 -11.66 -1.69 -5.70
C LEU A 122 -10.29 -1.67 -5.04
N GLN A 123 -9.81 -0.49 -4.70
CA GLN A 123 -8.58 -0.30 -3.95
C GLN A 123 -8.93 0.20 -2.55
N GLY A 124 -8.20 -0.25 -1.53
CA GLY A 124 -8.48 0.11 -0.13
C GLY A 124 -7.23 0.56 0.59
N ALA A 125 -7.39 1.52 1.49
CA ALA A 125 -6.39 1.89 2.48
C ALA A 125 -7.11 2.30 3.78
N ARG A 126 -6.43 2.17 4.92
CA ARG A 126 -6.96 2.69 6.18
C ARG A 126 -6.60 4.16 6.36
N GLY A 127 -7.24 4.80 7.33
CA GLY A 127 -6.84 6.10 7.84
C GLY A 127 -5.67 5.95 8.80
N PHE A 128 -4.73 6.88 8.70
CA PHE A 128 -3.56 6.94 9.58
C PHE A 128 -3.81 7.87 10.76
N THR A 129 -3.33 7.46 11.93
CA THR A 129 -3.44 8.23 13.17
C THR A 129 -2.07 8.68 13.65
N SER A 130 -2.00 9.48 14.71
CA SER A 130 -0.71 9.88 15.29
C SER A 130 0.17 8.68 15.71
N ALA A 131 -0.45 7.52 15.98
CA ALA A 131 0.24 6.26 16.25
C ALA A 131 1.03 5.73 15.04
N ASP A 132 0.76 6.21 13.83
CA ASP A 132 1.43 5.78 12.59
C ASP A 132 2.54 6.73 12.15
N TYR A 133 2.46 8.00 12.56
CA TYR A 133 3.33 9.07 12.08
C TYR A 133 4.80 8.78 12.31
N ASP A 134 5.60 8.96 11.27
CA ASP A 134 7.05 8.78 11.31
C ASP A 134 7.70 9.67 10.25
N THR A 135 8.98 10.00 10.41
CA THR A 135 9.77 10.75 9.44
C THR A 135 10.28 9.87 8.30
N THR A 136 10.40 8.56 8.53
CA THR A 136 10.89 7.59 7.55
C THR A 136 9.88 6.48 7.32
N TRP A 137 9.60 6.19 6.05
CA TRP A 137 8.69 5.13 5.61
C TRP A 137 9.34 4.27 4.52
N TYR A 138 8.88 3.03 4.40
CA TYR A 138 9.45 2.03 3.50
C TYR A 138 8.39 1.42 2.60
N ALA A 139 8.70 1.32 1.31
CA ALA A 139 7.85 0.69 0.30
C ALA A 139 8.62 -0.48 -0.33
N PRO A 140 8.37 -1.74 0.08
CA PRO A 140 9.18 -2.88 -0.32
C PRO A 140 9.19 -3.15 -1.82
N VAL A 141 8.16 -2.69 -2.54
CA VAL A 141 8.02 -2.86 -3.97
C VAL A 141 7.40 -1.65 -4.65
N THR A 142 8.10 -1.18 -5.67
CA THR A 142 7.72 -0.13 -6.60
C THR A 142 8.12 -0.58 -8.01
N LYS A 143 7.39 -0.13 -9.02
CA LYS A 143 7.57 -0.60 -10.40
C LYS A 143 7.47 0.56 -11.40
N ASN A 144 8.25 0.44 -12.47
CA ASN A 144 7.99 1.14 -13.72
C ASN A 144 8.03 0.17 -14.90
N ASN A 145 6.92 0.09 -15.64
CA ASN A 145 6.69 -0.83 -16.76
C ASN A 145 7.21 -2.27 -16.54
N ARG A 146 7.09 -2.79 -15.32
CA ARG A 146 7.50 -4.16 -15.00
C ARG A 146 6.30 -5.08 -15.12
N TYR A 147 6.33 -5.99 -16.09
CA TYR A 147 5.17 -6.80 -16.46
C TYR A 147 3.93 -5.94 -16.82
N GLY A 148 4.15 -4.80 -17.46
CA GLY A 148 3.10 -3.85 -17.85
C GLY A 148 2.51 -3.04 -16.70
N ARG A 149 3.14 -3.06 -15.51
CA ARG A 149 2.64 -2.40 -14.29
C ARG A 149 3.54 -1.26 -13.84
N PHE A 150 2.92 -0.29 -13.18
CA PHE A 150 3.59 0.85 -12.56
C PHE A 150 3.03 1.13 -11.18
N THR A 151 3.82 1.84 -10.35
CA THR A 151 3.41 2.28 -9.02
C THR A 151 3.46 3.79 -8.86
N GLY A 152 2.54 4.34 -8.07
CA GLY A 152 2.63 5.69 -7.51
C GLY A 152 2.66 5.62 -5.98
N ILE A 153 3.55 6.41 -5.36
CA ILE A 153 3.60 6.59 -3.90
C ILE A 153 2.91 7.91 -3.57
N GLN A 154 1.90 7.87 -2.71
CA GLN A 154 1.24 9.06 -2.18
C GLN A 154 1.74 9.29 -0.76
N VAL A 155 2.34 10.45 -0.51
CA VAL A 155 2.89 10.82 0.80
C VAL A 155 2.19 12.07 1.28
N GLN A 156 1.59 12.02 2.46
CA GLN A 156 0.95 13.16 3.10
C GLN A 156 1.81 13.67 4.24
N ASN A 157 1.96 14.98 4.31
CA ASN A 157 2.60 15.66 5.42
C ASN A 157 1.61 15.75 6.60
N VAL A 158 2.04 15.29 7.78
CA VAL A 158 1.26 15.28 9.03
C VAL A 158 2.04 15.89 10.19
N SER A 159 2.93 16.84 9.87
CA SER A 159 3.89 17.43 10.83
C SER A 159 3.44 18.73 11.47
N GLY A 160 2.33 19.34 11.03
CA GLY A 160 1.86 20.65 11.49
C GLY A 160 2.57 21.85 10.86
N GLY A 161 3.57 21.63 10.00
CA GLY A 161 4.30 22.66 9.26
C GLY A 161 4.64 22.20 7.85
N SER A 162 5.27 23.04 7.02
CA SER A 162 5.72 22.61 5.70
C SER A 162 7.01 21.78 5.79
N ILE A 163 7.13 20.73 4.97
CA ILE A 163 8.28 19.83 4.95
C ILE A 163 8.79 19.60 3.53
N ASP A 164 10.02 19.11 3.44
CA ASP A 164 10.56 18.50 2.23
C ASP A 164 10.49 16.98 2.36
N ILE A 165 10.30 16.30 1.24
CA ILE A 165 10.17 14.84 1.15
C ILE A 165 11.14 14.35 0.08
N THR A 166 11.94 13.34 0.41
CA THR A 166 12.84 12.64 -0.51
C THR A 166 12.45 11.17 -0.60
N VAL A 167 12.33 10.65 -1.81
CA VAL A 167 12.15 9.21 -2.06
C VAL A 167 13.40 8.67 -2.74
N THR A 168 14.05 7.70 -2.12
CA THR A 168 15.19 6.98 -2.68
C THR A 168 14.75 5.60 -3.12
N TYR A 169 14.95 5.27 -4.39
CA TYR A 169 14.64 3.97 -4.96
C TYR A 169 15.92 3.16 -5.15
N LYS A 170 15.93 1.91 -4.67
CA LYS A 170 16.99 0.93 -4.90
C LYS A 170 16.48 -0.14 -5.85
N GLY A 171 17.00 -0.16 -7.08
CA GLY A 171 16.57 -1.10 -8.11
C GLY A 171 16.98 -2.54 -7.79
N THR A 172 16.01 -3.44 -7.78
CA THR A 172 16.16 -4.85 -7.39
C THR A 172 16.03 -5.82 -8.57
N ALA A 173 15.38 -5.40 -9.67
CA ALA A 173 15.27 -6.22 -10.88
C ALA A 173 15.06 -5.39 -12.16
N GLY A 174 15.33 -6.03 -13.30
CA GLY A 174 15.18 -5.42 -14.62
C GLY A 174 16.23 -4.35 -14.90
N ALA A 175 15.89 -3.34 -15.71
CA ALA A 175 16.84 -2.32 -16.18
C ALA A 175 17.44 -1.46 -15.06
N CYS A 176 16.77 -1.35 -13.91
CA CYS A 176 17.26 -0.58 -12.78
C CYS A 176 18.07 -1.38 -11.76
N ALA A 177 18.23 -2.70 -11.93
CA ALA A 177 18.89 -3.57 -10.95
C ALA A 177 20.29 -3.04 -10.58
N GLY A 178 20.54 -2.91 -9.27
CA GLY A 178 21.82 -2.42 -8.73
C GLY A 178 22.02 -0.91 -8.77
N ASN A 179 21.08 -0.15 -9.36
CA ASN A 179 21.15 1.31 -9.44
C ASN A 179 20.28 1.98 -8.37
N THR A 180 20.63 3.23 -8.05
CA THR A 180 19.87 4.07 -7.11
C THR A 180 19.30 5.27 -7.85
N TYR A 181 18.05 5.62 -7.55
CA TYR A 181 17.37 6.78 -8.10
C TYR A 181 16.74 7.59 -6.98
N THR A 182 16.50 8.88 -7.22
CA THR A 182 15.94 9.78 -6.21
C THR A 182 14.91 10.71 -6.83
N ASP A 183 13.83 10.93 -6.11
CA ASP A 183 12.81 11.94 -6.38
C ASP A 183 12.59 12.78 -5.12
N SER A 184 12.14 14.02 -5.27
CA SER A 184 11.93 14.91 -4.13
C SER A 184 10.83 15.94 -4.38
N ALA A 185 10.09 16.27 -3.33
CA ALA A 185 9.16 17.37 -3.30
C ALA A 185 9.56 18.32 -2.17
N SER A 186 9.54 19.62 -2.45
CA SER A 186 9.83 20.65 -1.44
C SER A 186 8.56 21.39 -1.04
N SER A 187 8.59 21.95 0.17
CA SER A 187 7.52 22.81 0.68
C SER A 187 6.13 22.16 0.62
N VAL A 188 6.04 20.86 0.90
CA VAL A 188 4.76 20.16 1.03
C VAL A 188 4.07 20.69 2.28
N ALA A 189 2.95 21.40 2.11
CA ALA A 189 2.21 22.01 3.22
C ALA A 189 1.58 20.96 4.14
N ASP A 190 1.29 21.33 5.39
CA ASP A 190 0.67 20.43 6.35
C ASP A 190 -0.70 19.90 5.86
N GLY A 191 -0.93 18.62 6.07
CA GLY A 191 -2.12 17.88 5.67
C GLY A 191 -2.31 17.72 4.16
N THR A 192 -1.44 18.26 3.30
CA THR A 192 -1.48 18.00 1.85
C THR A 192 -0.65 16.77 1.48
N SER A 193 -0.88 16.21 0.30
CA SER A 193 -0.09 15.09 -0.21
C SER A 193 0.62 15.40 -1.52
N HIS A 194 1.75 14.71 -1.72
CA HIS A 194 2.47 14.67 -2.98
C HIS A 194 2.43 13.26 -3.58
N THR A 195 2.44 13.17 -4.90
CA THR A 195 2.44 11.89 -5.64
C THR A 195 3.76 11.72 -6.36
N PHE A 196 4.56 10.74 -5.91
CA PHE A 196 5.79 10.32 -6.59
C PHE A 196 5.46 9.18 -7.54
N LEU A 197 5.66 9.39 -8.84
CA LEU A 197 5.37 8.39 -9.87
C LEU A 197 6.66 7.68 -10.27
N GLY A 198 6.70 6.35 -10.15
CA GLY A 198 7.87 5.57 -10.57
C GLY A 198 8.24 5.80 -12.04
N THR A 199 7.24 6.08 -12.89
CA THR A 199 7.41 6.41 -14.32
C THR A 199 8.17 7.71 -14.59
N ALA A 200 8.28 8.61 -13.61
CA ALA A 200 8.97 9.89 -13.77
C ALA A 200 10.49 9.78 -13.57
N VAL A 201 10.96 8.75 -12.86
CA VAL A 201 12.35 8.67 -12.38
C VAL A 201 13.02 7.33 -12.66
N LEU A 202 12.28 6.21 -12.59
CA LEU A 202 12.82 4.89 -12.86
C LEU A 202 12.81 4.61 -14.36
N PRO A 203 13.80 3.87 -14.92
CA PRO A 203 13.72 3.38 -16.29
C PRO A 203 12.57 2.36 -16.43
N GLU A 204 12.11 2.14 -17.66
CA GLU A 204 11.17 1.04 -17.96
C GLU A 204 11.77 -0.33 -17.62
N ASP A 205 10.90 -1.33 -17.41
CA ASP A 205 11.26 -2.66 -16.91
C ASP A 205 12.05 -2.58 -15.59
N CYS A 206 11.53 -1.86 -14.60
CA CYS A 206 12.16 -1.69 -13.30
C CYS A 206 11.29 -2.22 -12.15
N THR A 207 11.89 -3.00 -11.25
CA THR A 207 11.41 -3.20 -9.88
C THR A 207 12.40 -2.56 -8.91
N ALA A 208 11.91 -1.80 -7.93
CA ALA A 208 12.73 -1.21 -6.89
C ALA A 208 12.05 -1.27 -5.51
N ALA A 209 12.84 -1.23 -4.44
CA ALA A 209 12.35 -0.86 -3.11
C ALA A 209 12.53 0.65 -2.93
N ALA A 210 11.69 1.30 -2.12
CA ALA A 210 11.84 2.72 -1.82
C ALA A 210 11.96 3.00 -0.32
N THR A 211 12.74 4.02 0.00
CA THR A 211 12.84 4.67 1.31
C THR A 211 12.36 6.11 1.15
N ILE A 212 11.36 6.50 1.94
CA ILE A 212 10.69 7.80 1.90
C ILE A 212 11.07 8.54 3.17
N VAL A 213 11.67 9.72 3.05
CA VAL A 213 12.12 10.52 4.21
C VAL A 213 11.52 11.90 4.11
N GLY A 214 10.78 12.32 5.13
CA GLY A 214 10.33 13.68 5.34
C GLY A 214 11.22 14.44 6.32
N THR A 215 11.37 15.75 6.15
CA THR A 215 11.97 16.63 7.18
C THR A 215 11.05 16.82 8.40
N GLY A 216 9.87 16.22 8.37
CA GLY A 216 8.92 16.07 9.48
C GLY A 216 8.06 14.81 9.26
N ASN A 217 7.08 14.59 10.14
CA ASN A 217 6.24 13.40 10.09
C ASN A 217 5.40 13.31 8.80
N ILE A 218 5.36 12.12 8.24
CA ILE A 218 4.59 11.75 7.06
C ILE A 218 3.78 10.48 7.31
N VAL A 219 2.86 10.21 6.40
CA VAL A 219 2.19 8.91 6.18
C VAL A 219 2.16 8.62 4.68
N ALA A 220 2.21 7.35 4.28
CA ALA A 220 2.32 6.99 2.87
C ALA A 220 1.57 5.71 2.49
N ILE A 221 1.02 5.72 1.28
CA ILE A 221 0.46 4.54 0.62
C ILE A 221 1.12 4.34 -0.74
N VAL A 222 1.06 3.12 -1.25
CA VAL A 222 1.55 2.78 -2.59
C VAL A 222 0.42 2.16 -3.39
N ASN A 223 0.15 2.74 -4.56
CA ASN A 223 -0.83 2.25 -5.51
C ASN A 223 -0.15 1.61 -6.71
N GLU A 224 -0.60 0.43 -7.12
CA GLU A 224 -0.14 -0.29 -8.31
C GLU A 224 -1.30 -0.51 -9.29
N SER A 225 -1.06 -0.33 -10.59
CA SER A 225 -2.02 -0.69 -11.65
C SER A 225 -1.32 -1.06 -12.95
N PHE A 226 -2.04 -1.62 -13.92
CA PHE A 226 -1.53 -1.71 -15.28
C PHE A 226 -1.41 -0.32 -15.91
N LEU A 227 -0.36 -0.15 -16.70
CA LEU A 227 -0.28 0.93 -17.68
C LEU A 227 -1.42 0.79 -18.68
N LYS A 228 -1.90 1.92 -19.22
CA LYS A 228 -3.05 1.97 -20.13
C LYS A 228 -2.94 0.98 -21.29
N ASP A 229 -1.77 0.90 -21.91
CA ASP A 229 -1.53 0.07 -23.10
C ASP A 229 -1.23 -1.41 -22.75
N HIS A 230 -1.22 -1.75 -21.46
CA HIS A 230 -0.97 -3.09 -20.94
C HIS A 230 -2.17 -3.66 -20.17
N ILE A 231 -3.32 -3.00 -20.20
CA ILE A 231 -4.57 -3.52 -19.60
C ILE A 231 -4.97 -4.80 -20.36
N PRO A 232 -5.04 -5.96 -19.70
CA PRO A 232 -5.46 -7.19 -20.35
C PRO A 232 -6.95 -7.17 -20.73
N ALA A 233 -7.35 -8.10 -21.61
CA ALA A 233 -8.73 -8.16 -22.12
C ALA A 233 -9.79 -8.43 -21.03
N ASP A 234 -9.41 -8.99 -19.89
CA ASP A 234 -10.29 -9.24 -18.75
C ASP A 234 -10.43 -8.04 -17.80
N GLY A 235 -9.71 -6.94 -18.04
CA GLY A 235 -9.90 -5.65 -17.38
C GLY A 235 -8.66 -5.10 -16.68
N GLN A 236 -8.77 -3.86 -16.21
CA GLN A 236 -7.75 -3.25 -15.37
C GLN A 236 -7.71 -3.96 -14.01
N GLN A 237 -6.53 -3.98 -13.38
CA GLN A 237 -6.31 -4.63 -12.09
C GLN A 237 -5.39 -3.74 -11.27
N ALA A 238 -5.86 -3.32 -10.11
CA ALA A 238 -5.12 -2.39 -9.25
C ALA A 238 -5.11 -2.87 -7.82
N THR A 239 -4.13 -2.42 -7.05
CA THR A 239 -4.01 -2.77 -5.64
C THR A 239 -3.28 -1.67 -4.89
N THR A 240 -3.49 -1.63 -3.58
CA THR A 240 -2.94 -0.61 -2.70
C THR A 240 -2.41 -1.30 -1.46
N TYR A 241 -1.33 -0.77 -0.89
CA TYR A 241 -0.83 -1.15 0.43
C TYR A 241 -0.33 0.09 1.15
N ASP A 242 -0.33 0.06 2.48
CA ASP A 242 0.26 1.12 3.28
C ASP A 242 1.79 0.92 3.30
N ALA A 243 2.55 2.00 3.09
CA ALA A 243 3.99 1.90 3.32
C ALA A 243 4.24 1.69 4.82
N PHE A 244 5.44 1.24 5.19
CA PHE A 244 5.75 0.88 6.57
C PHE A 244 6.50 2.02 7.26
N PRO A 245 6.00 2.60 8.37
CA PRO A 245 6.78 3.56 9.14
C PRO A 245 8.00 2.86 9.77
N ALA A 246 9.11 3.58 9.90
CA ALA A 246 10.35 2.99 10.39
C ALA A 246 10.23 2.38 11.79
N LYS A 247 9.45 3.00 12.67
CA LYS A 247 9.13 2.49 14.01
C LYS A 247 8.40 1.14 14.01
N ALA A 248 7.75 0.76 12.91
CA ALA A 248 7.09 -0.54 12.81
C ALA A 248 8.07 -1.67 12.43
N ALA A 249 9.26 -1.36 11.90
CA ALA A 249 10.20 -2.37 11.41
C ALA A 249 10.76 -3.24 12.55
N THR A 250 10.81 -4.55 12.32
CA THR A 250 11.32 -5.53 13.29
C THR A 250 12.22 -6.55 12.60
N LYS A 251 12.85 -7.44 13.36
CA LYS A 251 13.66 -8.54 12.79
C LYS A 251 12.83 -9.73 12.33
N THR A 252 11.54 -9.77 12.64
CA THR A 252 10.69 -10.92 12.39
C THR A 252 9.38 -10.51 11.73
N LEU A 253 9.07 -11.09 10.58
CA LEU A 253 7.81 -10.88 9.86
C LEU A 253 6.96 -12.15 9.92
N SER A 254 5.65 -11.99 10.04
CA SER A 254 4.66 -13.07 9.91
C SER A 254 3.78 -12.83 8.70
N VAL A 255 3.71 -13.83 7.83
CA VAL A 255 2.86 -13.85 6.65
C VAL A 255 1.87 -15.01 6.84
N PRO A 256 0.63 -14.75 7.27
CA PRO A 256 -0.29 -15.82 7.69
C PRO A 256 -0.74 -16.72 6.54
N LEU A 257 -0.58 -16.26 5.30
CA LEU A 257 -0.88 -17.02 4.10
C LEU A 257 0.23 -16.82 3.07
N TYR A 258 0.67 -17.89 2.45
CA TYR A 258 1.52 -17.89 1.29
C TYR A 258 1.06 -19.03 0.41
N LYS A 259 0.66 -18.71 -0.81
CA LYS A 259 0.18 -19.67 -1.79
C LYS A 259 1.32 -20.00 -2.73
N GLU A 260 1.66 -21.27 -2.80
CA GLU A 260 2.57 -21.78 -3.82
C GLU A 260 1.75 -22.55 -4.84
N ASN A 261 1.33 -21.86 -5.91
CA ASN A 261 0.47 -22.41 -6.98
C ASN A 261 -0.84 -23.07 -6.49
N ARG A 262 -1.35 -22.69 -5.32
CA ARG A 262 -2.57 -23.27 -4.74
C ARG A 262 -3.81 -22.72 -5.43
N PHE A 263 -4.59 -23.58 -6.08
CA PHE A 263 -5.75 -23.19 -6.91
C PHE A 263 -5.39 -22.16 -7.99
N ASN A 264 -4.27 -22.34 -8.69
CA ASN A 264 -3.78 -21.40 -9.68
C ASN A 264 -3.54 -19.99 -9.13
N LYS A 265 -3.06 -19.88 -7.88
CA LYS A 265 -2.74 -18.62 -7.22
C LYS A 265 -1.36 -18.73 -6.57
N THR A 266 -0.59 -17.67 -6.70
CA THR A 266 0.75 -17.57 -6.14
C THR A 266 0.91 -16.28 -5.34
N THR A 267 1.55 -16.38 -4.19
CA THR A 267 2.00 -15.25 -3.39
C THR A 267 3.40 -14.84 -3.84
N GLY A 268 3.62 -13.53 -4.04
CA GLY A 268 4.94 -12.94 -4.01
C GLY A 268 5.13 -12.23 -2.68
N LEU A 269 6.11 -12.65 -1.90
CA LEU A 269 6.50 -12.03 -0.64
C LEU A 269 7.72 -11.13 -0.89
N GLN A 270 7.57 -9.82 -0.69
CA GLN A 270 8.66 -8.87 -0.80
C GLN A 270 9.14 -8.48 0.60
N VAL A 271 10.45 -8.63 0.83
CA VAL A 271 11.10 -8.31 2.11
C VAL A 271 12.15 -7.26 1.84
N GLN A 272 12.05 -6.10 2.49
CA GLN A 272 13.01 -5.01 2.40
C GLN A 272 13.89 -4.99 3.63
N ASN A 273 15.21 -4.87 3.41
CA ASN A 273 16.14 -4.53 4.48
C ASN A 273 16.09 -3.02 4.71
N VAL A 274 15.66 -2.62 5.90
CA VAL A 274 15.56 -1.21 6.29
C VAL A 274 16.69 -0.76 7.22
N GLY A 275 17.59 -1.68 7.53
CA GLY A 275 18.82 -1.46 8.26
C GLY A 275 19.92 -0.80 7.43
N SER A 276 21.08 -0.66 8.07
CA SER A 276 22.25 0.01 7.49
C SER A 276 23.34 -0.95 6.98
N ASN A 277 23.28 -2.22 7.37
CA ASN A 277 24.16 -3.29 6.89
C ASN A 277 23.35 -4.36 6.16
N ASP A 278 24.04 -5.33 5.56
CA ASP A 278 23.39 -6.50 4.95
C ASP A 278 22.53 -7.24 5.99
N ALA A 279 21.27 -7.51 5.65
CA ALA A 279 20.36 -8.33 6.45
C ALA A 279 20.47 -9.79 6.04
N HIS A 280 20.65 -10.67 7.01
CA HIS A 280 20.72 -12.11 6.79
C HIS A 280 19.39 -12.76 7.22
N VAL A 281 18.54 -13.08 6.23
CA VAL A 281 17.18 -13.55 6.44
C VAL A 281 17.02 -15.04 6.18
N THR A 282 16.23 -15.72 7.02
CA THR A 282 15.77 -17.09 6.79
C THR A 282 14.25 -17.11 6.79
N LEU A 283 13.65 -17.89 5.89
CA LEU A 283 12.20 -18.06 5.82
C LEU A 283 11.82 -19.47 6.26
N SER A 284 10.82 -19.55 7.14
CA SER A 284 10.21 -20.80 7.62
C SER A 284 8.77 -20.90 7.13
N PHE A 285 8.52 -21.83 6.22
CA PHE A 285 7.20 -22.10 5.63
C PHE A 285 6.54 -23.27 6.36
N VAL A 286 5.47 -22.99 7.10
CA VAL A 286 4.67 -24.01 7.80
C VAL A 286 3.46 -24.35 6.92
N CYS A 287 3.51 -25.50 6.26
CA CYS A 287 2.47 -25.98 5.33
C CYS A 287 1.78 -27.22 5.92
N GLY A 288 0.62 -27.02 6.56
CA GLY A 288 -0.01 -28.07 7.36
C GLY A 288 0.85 -28.42 8.57
N SER A 289 1.27 -29.68 8.68
CA SER A 289 2.16 -30.15 9.76
C SER A 289 3.65 -30.14 9.41
N THR A 290 4.02 -29.76 8.17
CA THR A 290 5.40 -29.81 7.69
C THR A 290 5.98 -28.40 7.66
N THR A 291 7.23 -28.25 8.10
CA THR A 291 7.98 -27.00 7.99
C THR A 291 9.10 -27.14 6.97
N TYR A 292 9.21 -26.17 6.07
CA TYR A 292 10.30 -26.05 5.09
C TYR A 292 11.09 -24.78 5.37
N THR A 293 12.40 -24.85 5.33
CA THR A 293 13.27 -23.72 5.70
C THR A 293 14.26 -23.41 4.59
N THR A 294 14.41 -22.12 4.30
CA THR A 294 15.39 -21.66 3.31
C THR A 294 16.80 -21.70 3.87
N GLN A 295 17.81 -21.72 3.00
CA GLN A 295 19.14 -21.26 3.38
C GLN A 295 19.06 -19.76 3.73
N GLN A 296 20.03 -19.29 4.51
CA GLN A 296 20.17 -17.87 4.80
C GLN A 296 20.36 -17.09 3.49
N GLN A 297 19.57 -16.03 3.32
CA GLN A 297 19.62 -15.11 2.20
C GLN A 297 20.16 -13.76 2.66
N THR A 298 20.92 -13.09 1.82
CA THR A 298 21.42 -11.74 2.10
C THR A 298 20.59 -10.71 1.34
N ILE A 299 20.14 -9.67 2.03
CA ILE A 299 19.45 -8.51 1.45
C ILE A 299 20.25 -7.26 1.79
N SER A 300 20.75 -6.55 0.78
CA SER A 300 21.56 -5.35 1.01
C SER A 300 20.75 -4.15 1.51
N PRO A 301 21.38 -3.19 2.22
CA PRO A 301 20.70 -2.03 2.79
C PRO A 301 19.81 -1.28 1.80
N GLY A 302 18.56 -1.04 2.20
CA GLY A 302 17.56 -0.32 1.40
C GLY A 302 17.03 -1.07 0.18
N THR A 303 17.53 -2.26 -0.13
CA THR A 303 17.04 -3.13 -1.21
C THR A 303 15.96 -4.09 -0.69
N SER A 304 15.26 -4.78 -1.60
CA SER A 304 14.33 -5.86 -1.27
C SER A 304 14.58 -7.13 -2.05
N ALA A 305 14.20 -8.26 -1.45
CA ALA A 305 14.16 -9.57 -2.10
C ALA A 305 12.70 -9.99 -2.34
N ASN A 306 12.46 -10.66 -3.47
CA ASN A 306 11.15 -11.21 -3.82
C ASN A 306 11.17 -12.74 -3.74
N TYR A 307 10.35 -13.29 -2.86
CA TYR A 307 10.13 -14.72 -2.71
C TYR A 307 8.80 -15.08 -3.35
N THR A 308 8.87 -15.59 -4.58
CA THR A 308 7.72 -16.09 -5.34
C THR A 308 8.14 -17.35 -6.06
N ARG A 309 7.21 -18.29 -6.27
CA ARG A 309 7.49 -19.58 -6.91
C ARG A 309 8.69 -20.31 -6.28
N VAL A 310 8.73 -20.31 -4.95
CA VAL A 310 9.88 -20.79 -4.18
C VAL A 310 10.11 -22.29 -4.33
N SER A 311 9.07 -23.05 -4.70
CA SER A 311 9.18 -24.49 -5.04
C SER A 311 10.07 -24.74 -6.26
N GLN A 312 10.25 -23.74 -7.13
CA GLN A 312 11.04 -23.84 -8.35
C GLN A 312 12.47 -23.37 -8.18
N ASN A 313 12.77 -22.70 -7.07
CA ASN A 313 14.12 -22.28 -6.74
C ASN A 313 14.74 -23.29 -5.78
N THR A 314 15.28 -24.39 -6.32
CA THR A 314 15.90 -25.45 -5.51
C THR A 314 17.09 -24.94 -4.68
N SER A 315 17.80 -23.90 -5.16
CA SER A 315 18.95 -23.30 -4.46
C SER A 315 18.55 -22.53 -3.20
N LEU A 316 17.27 -22.18 -3.05
CA LEU A 316 16.76 -21.45 -1.89
C LEU A 316 16.75 -22.31 -0.61
N TRP A 317 16.73 -23.64 -0.70
CA TRP A 317 16.39 -24.52 0.42
C TRP A 317 17.61 -25.14 1.09
N SER A 318 17.62 -25.23 2.42
CA SER A 318 18.67 -25.92 3.19
C SER A 318 18.46 -27.43 3.28
N GLY A 319 17.49 -27.96 2.52
CA GLY A 319 17.04 -29.36 2.57
C GLY A 319 15.90 -29.60 1.58
N THR A 320 14.84 -30.24 2.04
CA THR A 320 13.66 -30.54 1.23
C THR A 320 13.05 -29.27 0.65
N VAL A 321 12.91 -29.23 -0.67
CA VAL A 321 12.22 -28.17 -1.40
C VAL A 321 10.72 -28.24 -1.07
N MET A 322 10.14 -27.09 -0.75
CA MET A 322 8.69 -26.98 -0.54
C MET A 322 7.94 -27.33 -1.84
N PRO A 323 6.88 -28.18 -1.78
CA PRO A 323 6.14 -28.57 -2.97
C PRO A 323 5.25 -27.42 -3.50
N GLU A 324 4.74 -27.58 -4.72
CA GLU A 324 3.65 -26.76 -5.26
C GLU A 324 2.27 -27.24 -4.71
N ASP A 325 1.23 -26.46 -5.01
CA ASP A 325 -0.18 -26.67 -4.61
C ASP A 325 -0.40 -26.71 -3.10
N VAL A 326 0.27 -25.81 -2.38
CA VAL A 326 0.19 -25.68 -0.91
C VAL A 326 -0.15 -24.27 -0.44
N ASN A 327 -0.80 -24.22 0.72
CA ASN A 327 -0.90 -23.02 1.54
C ASN A 327 0.05 -23.16 2.73
N CYS A 328 0.78 -22.10 3.04
CA CYS A 328 1.68 -22.07 4.18
C CYS A 328 1.50 -20.77 4.96
N ALA A 329 1.80 -20.79 6.26
CA ALA A 329 2.18 -19.58 6.98
C ALA A 329 3.71 -19.42 6.87
N VAL A 330 4.20 -18.19 6.78
CA VAL A 330 5.63 -17.91 6.66
C VAL A 330 6.09 -17.03 7.80
N THR A 331 7.18 -17.41 8.45
CA THR A 331 7.94 -16.53 9.33
C THR A 331 9.24 -16.17 8.63
N VAL A 332 9.51 -14.88 8.47
CA VAL A 332 10.80 -14.37 7.99
C VAL A 332 11.55 -13.85 9.20
N THR A 333 12.80 -14.29 9.41
CA THR A 333 13.63 -13.84 10.53
C THR A 333 14.97 -13.34 9.99
N SER A 334 15.31 -12.08 10.29
CA SER A 334 16.64 -11.52 10.12
C SER A 334 17.47 -11.73 11.38
N ALA A 335 18.74 -12.12 11.23
CA ALA A 335 19.65 -12.30 12.36
C ALA A 335 20.11 -10.95 12.97
N ASP A 336 20.10 -9.88 12.18
CA ASP A 336 20.96 -8.72 12.38
C ASP A 336 20.25 -7.39 12.18
N GLU A 337 19.47 -7.24 11.11
CA GLU A 337 18.88 -5.95 10.73
C GLU A 337 17.35 -5.98 10.77
N ASN A 338 16.74 -4.82 10.95
CA ASN A 338 15.28 -4.71 10.85
C ASN A 338 14.85 -4.82 9.38
N ILE A 339 13.69 -5.45 9.19
CA ILE A 339 13.05 -5.70 7.91
C ILE A 339 11.58 -5.26 7.96
N VAL A 340 11.03 -5.00 6.78
CA VAL A 340 9.60 -4.86 6.56
C VAL A 340 9.23 -5.72 5.36
N GLY A 341 7.95 -6.08 5.20
CA GLY A 341 7.56 -6.86 4.05
C GLY A 341 6.07 -6.89 3.79
N MET A 342 5.73 -7.26 2.55
CA MET A 342 4.35 -7.40 2.12
C MET A 342 4.19 -8.63 1.24
N ALA A 343 2.96 -9.12 1.15
CA ALA A 343 2.58 -10.25 0.32
C ALA A 343 1.52 -9.82 -0.70
N ASN A 344 1.81 -10.07 -1.98
CA ASN A 344 0.87 -9.87 -3.08
C ASN A 344 0.41 -11.23 -3.61
N GLU A 345 -0.89 -11.43 -3.73
CA GLU A 345 -1.46 -12.61 -4.39
C GLU A 345 -1.85 -12.30 -5.83
N SER A 346 -1.54 -13.25 -6.71
CA SER A 346 -1.99 -13.17 -8.11
C SER A 346 -2.26 -14.52 -8.72
N VAL A 347 -3.05 -14.52 -9.80
CA VAL A 347 -3.37 -15.70 -10.60
C VAL A 347 -2.12 -16.20 -11.35
N TYR A 348 -1.91 -17.52 -11.35
CA TYR A 348 -0.80 -18.23 -12.00
C TYR A 348 -1.17 -19.70 -12.28
N PRO A 349 -0.71 -20.42 -13.32
CA PRO A 349 0.08 -19.96 -14.45
C PRO A 349 -0.78 -19.16 -15.43
N PHE A 350 -0.14 -18.27 -16.18
CA PHE A 350 -0.76 -17.47 -17.24
C PHE A 350 -1.43 -18.30 -18.36
N SER A 351 -1.23 -19.63 -18.37
CA SER A 351 -1.68 -20.56 -19.40
C SER A 351 -2.90 -21.42 -19.01
N GLY A 352 -3.41 -21.32 -17.77
CA GLY A 352 -4.66 -21.97 -17.36
C GLY A 352 -5.87 -21.05 -17.49
N ALA A 353 -7.08 -21.59 -17.65
CA ALA A 353 -8.29 -20.78 -17.56
C ALA A 353 -8.31 -20.09 -16.18
N PRO A 354 -8.27 -18.75 -16.10
CA PRO A 354 -8.08 -18.08 -14.82
C PRO A 354 -9.30 -18.34 -13.93
N ILE A 355 -9.06 -18.82 -12.71
CA ILE A 355 -10.02 -18.57 -11.63
C ILE A 355 -9.97 -17.06 -11.43
N LYS A 356 -11.01 -16.36 -11.88
CA LYS A 356 -11.10 -14.89 -11.77
C LYS A 356 -11.02 -14.50 -10.29
N GLN A 357 -9.96 -13.81 -9.91
CA GLN A 357 -9.82 -13.14 -8.62
C GLN A 357 -9.16 -11.79 -8.88
N ASP A 358 -9.65 -10.74 -8.20
CA ASP A 358 -8.93 -9.48 -8.13
C ASP A 358 -7.60 -9.64 -7.39
N LYS A 359 -6.65 -8.75 -7.67
CA LYS A 359 -5.32 -8.77 -7.05
C LYS A 359 -5.48 -8.38 -5.58
N SER A 360 -4.98 -9.22 -4.68
CA SER A 360 -5.11 -9.02 -3.24
C SER A 360 -3.72 -8.80 -2.64
N ASN A 361 -3.58 -7.79 -1.78
CA ASN A 361 -2.35 -7.53 -1.06
C ASN A 361 -2.66 -7.47 0.42
N TYR A 362 -1.77 -8.07 1.21
CA TYR A 362 -1.73 -7.83 2.64
C TYR A 362 -0.29 -7.63 3.07
N GLU A 363 -0.14 -6.82 4.09
CA GLU A 363 1.15 -6.59 4.72
C GLU A 363 1.57 -7.82 5.51
N ALA A 364 2.87 -8.08 5.56
CA ALA A 364 3.40 -9.01 6.56
C ALA A 364 3.29 -8.31 7.93
N PHE A 365 2.87 -9.05 8.95
CA PHE A 365 2.78 -8.51 10.30
C PHE A 365 4.18 -8.50 10.92
N ASN A 366 4.68 -7.31 11.24
CA ASN A 366 5.93 -7.16 11.96
C ASN A 366 5.72 -7.66 13.40
N LEU A 367 6.46 -8.69 13.79
CA LEU A 367 6.38 -9.29 15.13
C LEU A 367 7.42 -8.64 16.07
N PRO A 368 7.05 -8.34 17.33
CA PRO A 368 7.95 -7.76 18.33
C PRO A 368 9.22 -8.57 18.61
#